data_AF-A0A1J4YGR9-F1
#
_entry.id   AF-A0A1J4YGR9-F1
#
_cell.length_a   1.000
_cell.length_b   1.000
_cell.length_c   1.000
_cell.angle_alpha   90.00
_cell.angle_beta   90.00
_cell.angle_gamma   90.00
#
_symmetry.space_group_name_H-M   'P 1'
#
loop_
_entity.id
_entity.type
_entity.pdbx_description
1 polymer ?
#
loop_
_entity_poly.entity_id
_entity_poly.type
_entity_poly.pdbx_seq_one_letter_code
_entity_poly.pdbx_strand_id
1 'polypeptide(L)'
;MKYLRLVVLLLLSACGTNEKTDVMFECVSPSGTRIATVYRVANGDRPGDQEMRINVRPAAAVFNDGMHSFSFRHGYDAIVSWQSDQDMRIEYPADSEITHQETVIFGTSQTFDSSSQIRVDYQDKPSTHGYFVVEKRCFTGDLK
;
A
#
# COMPACT_ATOMS: atom_id res chain seq x y z
N MET A 1 -28.37 31.86 37.10
CA MET A 1 -28.28 30.71 36.16
C MET A 1 -27.29 31.04 35.05
N LYS A 2 -25.99 30.78 35.25
CA LYS A 2 -24.91 31.20 34.32
C LYS A 2 -23.89 30.08 33.99
N TYR A 3 -24.20 28.83 34.30
CA TYR A 3 -23.28 27.69 34.09
C TYR A 3 -23.75 26.70 33.01
N LEU A 4 -24.89 26.93 32.36
CA LEU A 4 -25.49 25.98 31.42
C LEU A 4 -25.01 26.11 29.95
N ARG A 5 -23.99 26.94 29.67
CA ARG A 5 -23.49 27.14 28.29
C ARG A 5 -22.15 26.48 28.00
N LEU A 6 -21.48 25.89 29.00
CA LEU A 6 -20.12 25.33 28.81
C LEU A 6 -20.10 23.83 28.45
N VAL A 7 -21.21 23.10 28.63
CA VAL A 7 -21.24 21.64 28.47
C VAL A 7 -21.47 21.20 27.01
N VAL A 8 -22.04 22.06 26.16
CA VAL A 8 -22.41 21.70 24.78
C VAL A 8 -21.21 21.75 23.81
N LEU A 9 -20.10 22.40 24.19
CA LEU A 9 -18.91 22.53 23.33
C LEU A 9 -17.93 21.34 23.40
N LEU A 10 -18.18 20.34 24.26
CA LEU A 10 -17.29 19.19 24.46
C LEU A 10 -17.71 17.91 23.70
N LEU A 11 -18.76 17.97 22.87
CA LEU A 11 -19.28 16.78 22.16
C LEU A 11 -18.82 16.65 20.69
N LEU A 12 -17.83 17.45 20.24
CA LEU A 12 -17.38 17.46 18.84
C LEU A 12 -15.97 16.87 18.61
N SER A 13 -15.31 16.29 19.63
CA SER A 13 -13.91 15.83 19.51
C SER A 13 -13.73 14.31 19.43
N ALA A 14 -14.70 13.56 18.89
CA ALA A 14 -14.58 12.10 18.82
C ALA A 14 -15.14 11.47 17.53
N CYS A 15 -14.89 12.09 16.38
CA CYS A 15 -14.95 11.41 15.08
C CYS A 15 -13.65 11.65 14.31
N GLY A 16 -12.50 11.50 14.99
CA GLY A 16 -11.24 11.29 14.29
C GLY A 16 -11.21 9.83 13.88
N THR A 17 -11.41 9.53 12.60
CA THR A 17 -11.08 8.23 12.03
C THR A 17 -9.60 8.01 12.33
N ASN A 18 -9.29 7.13 13.29
CA ASN A 18 -7.93 6.79 13.70
C ASN A 18 -7.29 5.88 12.66
N GLU A 19 -7.25 6.33 11.41
CA GLU A 19 -6.51 5.66 10.36
C GLU A 19 -5.02 5.75 10.72
N LYS A 20 -4.38 4.59 10.90
CA LYS A 20 -2.94 4.48 11.17
C LYS A 20 -2.26 3.86 9.96
N THR A 21 -1.33 4.60 9.38
CA THR A 21 -0.48 4.15 8.29
C THR A 21 0.87 3.69 8.82
N ASP A 22 1.19 2.42 8.62
CA ASP A 22 2.49 1.83 8.96
C ASP A 22 3.23 1.43 7.67
N VAL A 23 4.32 2.11 7.33
CA VAL A 23 5.20 1.68 6.22
C VAL A 23 5.92 0.41 6.64
N MET A 24 5.69 -0.68 5.91
CA MET A 24 6.27 -1.98 6.22
C MET A 24 7.66 -2.11 5.57
N PHE A 25 7.76 -1.78 4.28
CA PHE A 25 9.05 -1.70 3.58
C PHE A 25 8.97 -0.89 2.28
N GLU A 26 10.14 -0.52 1.78
CA GLU A 26 10.32 0.13 0.50
C GLU A 26 11.24 -0.70 -0.40
N CYS A 27 10.90 -0.74 -1.69
CA CYS A 27 11.59 -1.52 -2.70
C CYS A 27 11.98 -0.64 -3.87
N VAL A 28 13.28 -0.35 -3.94
CA VAL A 28 13.87 0.52 -4.96
C VAL A 28 14.03 -0.24 -6.28
N SER A 29 13.72 0.41 -7.40
CA SER A 29 13.91 -0.17 -8.73
C SER A 29 15.42 -0.32 -9.06
N PRO A 30 15.79 -1.14 -10.07
CA PRO A 30 17.20 -1.38 -10.41
C PRO A 30 18.04 -0.12 -10.66
N SER A 31 17.49 0.91 -11.31
CA SER A 31 18.21 2.19 -11.50
C SER A 31 18.14 3.15 -10.32
N GLY A 32 17.34 2.86 -9.29
CA GLY A 32 17.11 3.80 -8.20
C GLY A 32 16.09 4.90 -8.51
N THR A 33 15.48 4.90 -9.70
CA THR A 33 14.59 6.00 -10.13
C THR A 33 13.18 5.88 -9.58
N ARG A 34 12.77 4.70 -9.10
CA ARG A 34 11.43 4.44 -8.57
C ARG A 34 11.49 3.67 -7.25
N ILE A 35 10.45 3.84 -6.44
CA ILE A 35 10.28 3.16 -5.16
C ILE A 35 8.87 2.59 -5.10
N ALA A 36 8.77 1.30 -4.81
CA ALA A 36 7.54 0.62 -4.42
C ALA A 36 7.47 0.57 -2.90
N THR A 37 6.46 1.19 -2.29
CA THR A 37 6.26 1.16 -0.85
C THR A 37 5.08 0.28 -0.52
N VAL A 38 5.33 -0.74 0.30
CA VAL A 38 4.29 -1.57 0.90
C VAL A 38 4.02 -1.04 2.29
N TYR A 39 2.76 -0.74 2.56
CA TYR A 39 2.33 -0.17 3.82
C TYR A 39 0.99 -0.77 4.24
N ARG A 40 0.73 -0.72 5.53
CA ARG A 40 -0.52 -1.15 6.13
C ARG A 40 -1.30 0.06 6.56
N VAL A 41 -2.60 0.03 6.31
CA VAL A 41 -3.56 1.01 6.82
C VAL A 41 -4.49 0.30 7.78
N ALA A 42 -4.56 0.76 9.03
CA ALA A 42 -5.41 0.21 10.07
C ALA A 42 -6.44 1.24 10.51
N ASN A 43 -7.72 0.90 10.38
CA ASN A 43 -8.86 1.72 10.81
C ASN A 43 -9.51 1.20 12.11
N GLY A 44 -8.79 0.33 12.83
CA GLY A 44 -9.22 -0.36 14.04
C GLY A 44 -8.21 -1.45 14.43
N ASP A 45 -8.51 -2.18 15.51
CA ASP A 45 -7.61 -3.23 16.02
C ASP A 45 -7.96 -4.63 15.48
N ARG A 46 -9.08 -4.81 14.77
CA ARG A 46 -9.46 -6.12 14.23
C ARG A 46 -8.71 -6.42 12.93
N PRO A 47 -8.44 -7.70 12.62
CA PRO A 47 -7.79 -8.06 11.35
C PRO A 47 -8.53 -7.56 10.11
N GLY A 48 -9.87 -7.55 10.12
CA GLY A 48 -10.68 -7.01 9.02
C GLY A 48 -10.66 -5.48 8.90
N ASP A 49 -10.13 -4.77 9.89
CA ASP A 49 -9.95 -3.32 9.87
C ASP A 49 -8.58 -2.92 9.29
N GLN A 50 -7.78 -3.90 8.85
CA GLN A 50 -6.44 -3.72 8.30
C GLN A 50 -6.44 -4.00 6.80
N GLU A 51 -5.72 -3.15 6.07
CA GLU A 51 -5.57 -3.24 4.63
C GLU A 51 -4.10 -3.08 4.26
N MET A 52 -3.62 -3.96 3.39
CA MET A 52 -2.30 -3.84 2.80
C MET A 52 -2.43 -3.01 1.52
N ARG A 53 -1.55 -2.02 1.36
CA ARG A 53 -1.53 -1.12 0.21
C ARG A 53 -0.14 -1.04 -0.39
N ILE A 54 -0.09 -0.81 -1.69
CA ILE A 54 1.14 -0.65 -2.45
C ILE A 54 1.07 0.65 -3.25
N ASN A 55 2.06 1.51 -3.01
CA ASN A 55 2.29 2.75 -3.76
C ASN A 55 3.56 2.57 -4.60
N VAL A 56 3.54 2.98 -5.86
CA VAL A 56 4.75 3.06 -6.69
C VAL A 56 4.91 4.49 -7.15
N ARG A 57 6.10 5.07 -6.92
CA ARG A 57 6.38 6.48 -7.20
C ARG A 57 7.82 6.70 -7.67
N PRO A 58 8.12 7.85 -8.30
CA PRO A 58 9.50 8.29 -8.51
C PRO A 58 10.25 8.40 -7.18
N ALA A 59 11.53 8.04 -7.14
CA ALA A 59 12.34 8.08 -5.91
C ALA A 59 12.49 9.50 -5.32
N ALA A 60 12.38 10.53 -6.17
CA ALA A 60 12.39 11.93 -5.74
C ALA A 60 11.04 12.41 -5.19
N ALA A 61 9.96 11.64 -5.35
CA ALA A 61 8.63 12.01 -4.88
C ALA A 61 8.42 11.60 -3.41
N VAL A 62 7.70 12.46 -2.69
CA VAL A 62 7.29 12.19 -1.30
C VAL A 62 6.25 11.06 -1.30
N PHE A 63 6.36 10.16 -0.32
CA PHE A 63 5.34 9.12 -0.11
C PHE A 63 3.99 9.77 0.24
N ASN A 64 2.93 9.31 -0.41
CA ASN A 64 1.55 9.73 -0.17
C ASN A 64 0.68 8.49 -0.03
N ASP A 65 0.20 8.23 1.18
CA ASP A 65 -0.64 7.07 1.54
C ASP A 65 -2.09 7.17 1.01
N GLY A 66 -2.49 8.35 0.56
CA GLY A 66 -3.72 8.54 -0.22
C GLY A 66 -3.59 8.03 -1.67
N MET A 67 -2.37 7.79 -2.15
CA MET A 67 -2.10 7.29 -3.50
C MET A 67 -1.63 5.84 -3.41
N HIS A 68 -2.53 4.87 -3.57
CA HIS A 68 -2.17 3.46 -3.78
C HIS A 68 -2.70 3.01 -5.12
N SER A 69 -2.05 2.00 -5.66
CA SER A 69 -2.43 1.42 -6.95
C SER A 69 -2.79 -0.05 -6.83
N PHE A 70 -2.53 -0.64 -5.67
CA PHE A 70 -3.01 -1.95 -5.30
C PHE A 70 -3.30 -1.99 -3.81
N SER A 71 -4.43 -2.58 -3.44
CA SER A 71 -4.77 -2.85 -2.06
C SER A 71 -5.59 -4.11 -1.92
N PHE A 72 -5.41 -4.77 -0.77
CA PHE A 72 -6.12 -5.98 -0.45
C PHE A 72 -6.27 -6.17 1.05
N ARG A 73 -7.30 -6.91 1.44
CA ARG A 73 -7.58 -7.38 2.80
C ARG A 73 -7.40 -8.89 2.87
N HIS A 74 -7.38 -9.42 4.09
CA HIS A 74 -7.30 -10.85 4.36
C HIS A 74 -6.02 -11.55 3.83
N GLY A 75 -4.99 -10.78 3.46
CA GLY A 75 -3.68 -11.27 3.07
C GLY A 75 -2.58 -10.49 3.78
N TYR A 76 -1.50 -11.17 4.16
CA TYR A 76 -0.46 -10.59 5.03
C TYR A 76 0.94 -10.56 4.41
N ASP A 77 1.17 -11.35 3.36
CA ASP A 77 2.44 -11.44 2.65
C ASP A 77 2.27 -10.93 1.20
N ALA A 78 2.67 -9.69 0.95
CA ALA A 78 2.91 -9.21 -0.42
C ALA A 78 4.39 -9.30 -0.75
N ILE A 79 4.72 -9.92 -1.87
CA ILE A 79 6.07 -9.92 -2.43
C ILE A 79 6.09 -8.94 -3.60
N VAL A 80 7.00 -7.98 -3.55
CA VAL A 80 7.19 -7.00 -4.61
C VAL A 80 8.56 -7.22 -5.22
N SER A 81 8.60 -7.47 -6.53
CA SER A 81 9.85 -7.67 -7.27
C SER A 81 9.90 -6.80 -8.52
N TRP A 82 11.05 -6.18 -8.76
CA TRP A 82 11.31 -5.43 -9.97
C TRP A 82 11.95 -6.34 -11.02
N GLN A 83 11.32 -6.47 -12.18
CA GLN A 83 11.88 -7.16 -13.35
C GLN A 83 12.68 -6.20 -14.23
N SER A 84 12.26 -4.94 -14.27
CA SER A 84 12.98 -3.80 -14.86
C SER A 84 12.57 -2.53 -14.10
N ASP A 85 13.07 -1.35 -14.47
CA ASP A 85 12.54 -0.12 -13.90
C ASP A 85 11.07 0.15 -14.26
N GLN A 86 10.59 -0.44 -15.36
CA GLN A 86 9.25 -0.24 -15.89
C GLN A 86 8.35 -1.46 -15.68
N ASP A 87 8.90 -2.55 -15.14
CA ASP A 87 8.19 -3.81 -14.95
C ASP A 87 8.33 -4.29 -13.51
N MET A 88 7.19 -4.47 -12.85
CA MET A 88 7.12 -5.00 -11.49
C MET A 88 6.17 -6.19 -11.46
N ARG A 89 6.46 -7.13 -10.56
CA ARG A 89 5.51 -8.15 -10.16
C ARG A 89 5.14 -7.96 -8.69
N ILE A 90 3.83 -8.02 -8.44
CA ILE A 90 3.24 -8.04 -7.11
C ILE A 90 2.59 -9.41 -6.93
N GLU A 91 3.14 -10.20 -6.01
CA GLU A 91 2.58 -11.48 -5.62
C GLU A 91 1.82 -11.27 -4.31
N TYR A 92 0.57 -11.71 -4.24
CA TYR A 92 -0.32 -11.51 -3.10
C TYR A 92 -1.07 -12.81 -2.74
N PRO A 93 -1.61 -12.94 -1.52
CA PRO A 93 -2.25 -14.18 -1.08
C PRO A 93 -3.52 -14.48 -1.87
N ALA A 94 -3.68 -15.71 -2.34
CA ALA A 94 -4.80 -16.12 -3.20
C ALA A 94 -6.18 -16.01 -2.52
N ASP A 95 -6.22 -16.05 -1.20
CA ASP A 95 -7.42 -15.85 -0.37
C ASP A 95 -7.67 -14.39 0.02
N SER A 96 -6.90 -13.46 -0.53
CA SER A 96 -7.08 -12.02 -0.28
C SER A 96 -8.35 -11.49 -0.93
N GLU A 97 -8.99 -10.56 -0.23
CA GLU A 97 -10.02 -9.70 -0.81
C GLU A 97 -9.35 -8.49 -1.46
N ILE A 98 -9.30 -8.43 -2.80
CA ILE A 98 -8.77 -7.27 -3.52
C ILE A 98 -9.75 -6.11 -3.38
N THR A 99 -9.31 -5.01 -2.77
CA THR A 99 -10.13 -3.81 -2.55
C THR A 99 -9.83 -2.71 -3.57
N HIS A 100 -8.63 -2.70 -4.14
CA HIS A 100 -8.25 -1.79 -5.21
C HIS A 100 -7.17 -2.42 -6.11
N GLN A 101 -7.31 -2.25 -7.42
CA GLN A 101 -6.29 -2.64 -8.38
C GLN A 101 -6.37 -1.73 -9.61
N GLU A 102 -5.33 -0.94 -9.83
CA GLU A 102 -5.22 -0.15 -11.06
C GLU A 102 -4.98 -1.09 -12.25
N THR A 103 -5.83 -0.97 -13.27
CA THR A 103 -5.71 -1.79 -14.48
C THR A 103 -4.56 -1.25 -15.34
N VAL A 104 -3.38 -1.83 -15.15
CA VAL A 104 -2.29 -1.91 -16.14
C VAL A 104 -1.57 -0.62 -16.52
N ILE A 105 -1.94 0.56 -16.00
CA ILE A 105 -1.16 1.79 -16.18
C ILE A 105 -1.16 2.57 -14.87
N PHE A 106 -0.02 2.54 -14.16
CA PHE A 106 0.24 3.55 -13.14
C PHE A 106 0.32 4.91 -13.83
N GLY A 107 -0.71 5.72 -13.61
CA GLY A 107 -0.68 7.15 -13.92
C GLY A 107 -2.02 7.88 -14.12
N THR A 108 -3.16 7.23 -13.89
CA THR A 108 -4.47 7.89 -14.07
C THR A 108 -5.19 8.31 -12.80
N SER A 109 -4.68 8.03 -11.60
CA SER A 109 -5.17 8.69 -10.39
C SER A 109 -4.43 10.03 -10.18
N GLN A 110 -4.87 11.03 -10.96
CA GLN A 110 -4.63 12.48 -10.85
C GLN A 110 -3.20 13.07 -10.81
N THR A 111 -2.10 12.31 -10.76
CA THR A 111 -0.76 12.92 -10.55
C THR A 111 0.46 12.25 -11.19
N PHE A 112 0.34 11.54 -12.33
CA PHE A 112 1.55 11.07 -13.00
C PHE A 112 1.57 11.35 -14.50
N ASP A 113 2.72 11.84 -14.95
CA ASP A 113 3.03 12.10 -16.35
C ASP A 113 3.03 10.77 -17.14
N SER A 114 2.42 10.81 -18.33
CA SER A 114 2.40 9.76 -19.35
C SER A 114 3.77 9.12 -19.69
N SER A 115 4.88 9.76 -19.34
CA SER A 115 6.25 9.23 -19.46
C SER A 115 6.63 8.19 -18.38
N SER A 116 5.80 8.03 -17.33
CA SER A 116 6.11 7.29 -16.12
C SER A 116 5.43 5.93 -16.01
N GLN A 117 4.91 5.38 -17.12
CA GLN A 117 4.19 4.11 -17.11
C GLN A 117 5.05 2.98 -16.55
N ILE A 118 4.48 2.24 -15.59
CA ILE A 118 5.03 1.01 -15.04
C ILE A 118 3.99 -0.07 -15.29
N ARG A 119 4.42 -1.18 -15.89
CA ARG A 119 3.63 -2.40 -16.02
C ARG A 119 3.75 -3.19 -14.73
N VAL A 120 2.61 -3.52 -14.13
CA VAL A 120 2.54 -4.34 -12.93
C VAL A 120 1.81 -5.64 -13.23
N ASP A 121 2.51 -6.75 -13.04
CA ASP A 121 2.01 -8.11 -13.11
C ASP A 121 1.52 -8.52 -11.71
N TYR A 122 0.22 -8.83 -11.59
CA TYR A 122 -0.40 -9.23 -10.34
C TYR A 122 -0.57 -10.75 -10.34
N GLN A 123 0.03 -11.44 -9.37
CA GLN A 123 -0.05 -12.90 -9.25
C GLN A 123 -0.58 -13.31 -7.88
N ASP A 124 -1.62 -14.13 -7.87
CA ASP A 124 -2.08 -14.80 -6.66
C ASP A 124 -1.17 -15.98 -6.32
N LYS A 125 -0.76 -16.09 -5.07
CA LYS A 125 0.02 -17.22 -4.55
C LYS A 125 -0.51 -17.70 -3.21
N PRO A 126 -0.38 -19.00 -2.88
CA PRO A 126 -0.66 -19.48 -1.53
C PRO A 126 0.19 -18.71 -0.51
N SER A 127 -0.43 -18.28 0.59
CA SER A 127 0.31 -17.61 1.68
C SER A 127 1.41 -18.53 2.21
N THR A 128 2.59 -17.95 2.40
CA THR A 128 3.80 -18.68 2.81
C THR A 128 3.93 -18.84 4.32
N HIS A 129 3.18 -18.05 5.10
CA HIS A 129 3.39 -17.96 6.55
C HIS A 129 2.15 -18.23 7.40
N GLY A 130 0.96 -18.38 6.79
CA GLY A 130 -0.29 -18.64 7.51
C GLY A 130 -0.79 -17.49 8.39
N TYR A 131 0.10 -16.59 8.86
CA TYR A 131 -0.13 -15.33 9.56
C TYR A 131 1.08 -14.40 9.37
N PHE A 132 0.84 -13.08 9.38
CA PHE A 132 1.80 -11.95 9.34
C PHE A 132 3.30 -12.28 9.31
N VAL A 133 3.86 -12.33 8.11
CA VAL A 133 5.31 -12.16 7.91
C VAL A 133 5.54 -11.27 6.69
N VAL A 134 6.09 -10.09 6.95
CA VAL A 134 6.63 -9.23 5.89
C VAL A 134 8.02 -9.72 5.58
N GLU A 135 8.18 -10.41 4.46
CA GLU A 135 9.49 -10.84 4.01
C GLU A 135 10.12 -9.78 3.11
N LYS A 136 11.19 -9.14 3.58
CA LYS A 136 11.96 -8.18 2.81
C LYS A 136 12.67 -8.90 1.66
N ARG A 137 12.08 -8.86 0.48
CA ARG A 137 12.64 -9.49 -0.72
C ARG A 137 12.56 -8.55 -1.91
N CYS A 138 13.46 -7.58 -1.93
CA CYS A 138 13.71 -6.77 -3.12
C CYS A 138 14.69 -7.51 -4.02
N PHE A 139 14.14 -8.29 -4.95
CA PHE A 139 14.95 -8.90 -6.00
C PHE A 139 15.07 -7.92 -7.15
N THR A 140 16.27 -7.41 -7.36
CA THR A 140 16.73 -7.01 -8.70
C THR A 140 17.03 -8.30 -9.43
N GLY A 141 16.33 -8.58 -10.53
CA GLY A 141 16.46 -9.84 -11.26
C GLY A 141 17.91 -10.33 -11.38
N ASP A 142 18.20 -11.46 -10.73
CA ASP A 142 19.09 -12.53 -11.19
C ASP A 142 19.06 -13.66 -10.16
N LEU A 143 18.14 -14.60 -10.36
CA LEU A 143 18.31 -15.97 -9.89
C LEU A 143 18.06 -16.89 -11.08
N LYS A 144 19.18 -17.15 -11.79
CA LYS A 144 19.45 -18.20 -12.78
C LYS A 144 18.27 -19.00 -13.35
#